data_AF-A0A1Z9UMB8-F1
#
_entry.id   AF-A0A1Z9UMB8-F1
#
_cell.length_a   1.000
_cell.length_b   1.000
_cell.length_c   1.000
_cell.angle_alpha   90.00
_cell.angle_beta   90.00
_cell.angle_gamma   90.00
#
_symmetry.space_group_name_H-M   'P 1'
#
loop_
_entity.id
_entity.type
_entity.pdbx_description
1 polymer ?
#
loop_
_entity_poly.entity_id
_entity_poly.type
_entity_poly.pdbx_seq_one_letter_code
_entity_poly.pdbx_strand_id
1 'polypeptide(L)' 'MGKKYIHVNQHKIRANKKHGTNEPVITIKEGRKNTYCHEVEILGHSKIRYGGNEKPILSCGARVVIETEGEVVIIK' A
#
# COMPACT_ATOMS: atom_id res chain seq x y z
N MET A 1 18.43 -0.07 -4.88
CA MET A 1 17.01 -0.47 -4.76
C MET A 1 16.34 0.51 -3.82
N GLY A 2 15.21 1.12 -4.19
CA GLY A 2 14.56 2.15 -3.38
C GLY A 2 13.60 1.57 -2.35
N LYS A 3 13.34 2.30 -1.26
CA LYS A 3 12.32 1.94 -0.27
C LYS A 3 10.95 1.87 -0.93
N LYS A 4 10.24 0.76 -0.75
CA LYS A 4 8.87 0.56 -1.22
C LYS A 4 7.89 0.80 -0.08
N TYR A 5 6.77 1.43 -0.38
CA TYR A 5 5.66 1.60 0.57
C TYR A 5 4.42 0.90 0.05
N ILE A 6 3.90 -0.04 0.84
CA ILE A 6 2.65 -0.73 0.57
C ILE A 6 1.56 -0.02 1.36
N HIS A 7 0.59 0.52 0.62
CA HIS A 7 -0.56 1.20 1.17
C HIS A 7 -1.83 0.39 0.90
N VAL A 8 -2.66 0.25 1.94
CA VAL A 8 -3.99 -0.36 1.83
C VAL A 8 -5.03 0.76 1.81
N ASN A 9 -5.77 0.86 0.70
CA ASN A 9 -6.72 1.94 0.47
C ASN A 9 -8.08 1.63 1.09
N GLN A 10 -8.32 2.14 2.31
CA GLN A 10 -9.61 1.98 3.00
C GLN A 10 -10.81 2.52 2.22
N HIS A 11 -10.64 3.59 1.43
CA HIS A 11 -11.74 4.19 0.68
C HIS A 11 -12.18 3.27 -0.44
N LYS A 12 -11.22 2.61 -1.10
CA LYS A 12 -11.52 1.62 -2.13
C LYS A 12 -12.17 0.36 -1.55
N ILE A 13 -11.72 -0.12 -0.38
CA ILE A 13 -12.38 -1.21 0.34
C ILE A 13 -13.85 -0.88 0.63
N ARG A 14 -14.12 0.33 1.17
CA ARG A 14 -15.49 0.78 1.46
C ARG A 14 -16.34 0.90 0.19
N ALA A 15 -15.77 1.42 -0.91
CA ALA A 15 -16.46 1.54 -2.19
C ALA A 15 -16.78 0.17 -2.79
N ASN A 16 -15.82 -0.75 -2.82
CA ASN A 16 -16.01 -2.13 -3.26
C ASN A 16 -17.16 -2.81 -2.51
N LYS A 17 -17.17 -2.69 -1.18
CA LYS A 17 -18.27 -3.23 -0.35
C LYS A 17 -19.61 -2.56 -0.65
N LYS A 18 -19.64 -1.24 -0.85
CA LYS A 18 -20.89 -0.49 -1.12
C LYS A 18 -21.48 -0.79 -2.49
N HIS A 19 -20.64 -0.99 -3.50
CA HIS A 19 -21.05 -1.07 -4.90
C HIS A 19 -20.93 -2.48 -5.49
N GLY A 20 -20.47 -3.47 -4.71
CA GLY A 20 -20.27 -4.84 -5.19
C GLY A 20 -19.14 -4.99 -6.21
N THR A 21 -18.19 -4.05 -6.24
CA THR A 21 -17.04 -4.09 -7.15
C THR A 21 -15.85 -4.80 -6.51
N ASN A 22 -14.91 -5.29 -7.33
CA ASN A 22 -13.69 -5.95 -6.88
C ASN A 22 -12.45 -5.26 -7.45
N GLU A 23 -12.30 -3.97 -7.17
CA GLU A 23 -11.13 -3.19 -7.58
C GLU A 23 -9.92 -3.47 -6.66
N PRO A 24 -8.67 -3.42 -7.15
CA PRO A 24 -7.49 -3.60 -6.31
C PRO A 24 -7.40 -2.55 -5.20
N VAL A 25 -7.09 -3.00 -3.98
CA VAL A 25 -7.07 -2.15 -2.78
C VAL A 25 -5.66 -1.94 -2.24
N ILE A 26 -4.68 -2.69 -2.75
CA ILE A 26 -3.27 -2.58 -2.37
C ILE A 26 -2.55 -1.75 -3.42
N THR A 27 -1.71 -0.80 -2.97
CA THR A 27 -0.83 -0.02 -3.84
C THR A 27 0.60 -0.08 -3.35
N ILE A 28 1.51 -0.56 -4.20
CA ILE A 28 2.95 -0.54 -3.98
C ILE A 28 3.50 0.74 -4.61
N LYS A 29 4.14 1.57 -3.80
CA LYS A 29 4.68 2.88 -4.18
C LYS A 29 6.19 2.85 -4.17
N GLU A 30 6.78 3.14 -5.32
CA GLU A 30 8.24 3.16 -5.53
C GLU A 30 8.59 4.45 -6.28
N GLY A 31 9.03 5.47 -5.54
CA GLY A 31 9.24 6.81 -6.09
C GLY A 31 7.96 7.38 -6.71
N ARG A 32 7.95 7.53 -8.05
CA ARG A 32 6.79 8.00 -8.82
C ARG A 32 5.88 6.87 -9.33
N LYS A 33 6.34 5.61 -9.28
CA LYS A 33 5.59 4.45 -9.77
C LYS A 33 4.60 3.97 -8.72
N ASN A 34 3.36 3.71 -9.15
CA ASN A 34 2.33 3.06 -8.34
C ASN A 34 1.91 1.78 -9.04
N THR A 35 1.93 0.66 -8.32
CA THR A 35 1.44 -0.64 -8.84
C THR A 35 0.28 -1.12 -7.97
N TYR A 36 -0.84 -1.48 -8.60
CA TYR A 36 -2.08 -1.85 -7.92
C TYR A 36 -2.30 -3.36 -8.01
N CYS A 37 -2.70 -3.99 -6.91
CA CYS A 37 -2.90 -5.44 -6.83
C CYS A 37 -3.95 -5.81 -5.77
N HIS A 38 -4.38 -7.07 -5.81
CA HIS A 38 -5.22 -7.68 -4.77
C HIS A 38 -4.36 -8.32 -3.68
N GLU A 39 -3.19 -8.84 -4.06
CA GLU A 39 -2.29 -9.56 -3.17
C GLU A 39 -0.83 -9.22 -3.49
N VAL A 40 0.01 -9.29 -2.44
CA VAL A 40 1.44 -9.02 -2.54
C VAL A 40 2.19 -9.76 -1.45
N GLU A 41 3.30 -10.39 -1.81
CA GLU A 41 4.28 -10.97 -0.89
C GLU A 41 5.48 -10.05 -0.71
N ILE A 42 6.03 -10.02 0.51
CA ILE A 42 7.24 -9.27 0.84
C ILE A 42 8.34 -10.28 1.19
N LEU A 43 9.36 -10.36 0.33
CA LEU A 43 10.51 -11.23 0.51
C LEU A 43 11.64 -10.45 1.17
N GLY A 44 11.59 -10.37 2.49
CA GLY A 44 12.60 -9.73 3.32
C GLY A 44 12.05 -8.94 4.49
N HIS A 45 12.93 -8.19 5.17
CA HIS A 45 12.55 -7.38 6.32
C HIS A 45 11.53 -6.30 5.93
N SER A 46 10.49 -6.16 6.75
CA SER A 46 9.46 -5.14 6.57
C SER A 46 9.12 -4.48 7.91
N LYS A 47 8.61 -3.25 7.83
CA LYS A 47 8.19 -2.48 9.00
C LYS A 47 6.79 -1.91 8.77
N ILE A 48 5.90 -2.15 9.72
CA ILE A 48 4.59 -1.49 9.75
C ILE A 48 4.73 -0.18 10.52
N ARG A 49 4.26 0.92 9.94
CA ARG A 49 4.39 2.25 10.55
C ARG A 49 3.08 3.03 10.49
N TYR A 50 2.65 3.54 11.64
CA TYR A 50 1.60 4.55 11.77
C TYR A 50 2.23 5.92 12.03
N GLY A 51 1.89 6.91 11.21
CA GLY A 51 2.45 8.26 11.25
C GLY A 51 1.71 9.24 12.15
N GLY A 52 0.68 8.78 12.87
CA GLY A 52 -0.14 9.66 13.70
C GLY A 52 -1.06 10.57 12.89
N ASN A 53 -1.60 11.59 13.56
CA ASN A 53 -2.64 12.44 12.98
C ASN A 53 -2.16 13.76 12.37
N GLU A 54 -0.94 14.18 12.71
CA GLU A 54 -0.40 15.49 12.33
C GLU A 54 -0.02 15.54 10.85
N LYS A 55 0.72 14.53 10.36
CA LYS A 55 1.20 14.51 8.98
C LYS A 55 1.06 13.12 8.34
N PRO A 56 0.52 13.01 7.12
CA PRO A 56 0.55 11.77 6.36
C PRO A 56 1.99 11.27 6.13
N ILE A 57 2.15 9.95 6.10
CA ILE A 57 3.42 9.30 5.75
C ILE A 57 3.76 9.55 4.28
N LEU A 58 2.74 9.52 3.41
CA LEU A 58 2.90 9.74 1.98
C LEU A 58 1.98 10.88 1.52
N SER A 59 2.38 11.55 0.42
CA SER A 59 1.61 12.64 -0.18
C SER A 59 0.18 12.26 -0.57
N CYS A 60 -0.09 10.97 -0.80
CA CYS A 60 -1.44 10.46 -1.07
C CYS A 60 -2.34 10.36 0.19
N GLY A 61 -1.92 10.89 1.34
CA GLY A 61 -2.71 10.89 2.57
C GLY A 61 -2.58 9.62 3.41
N ALA A 62 -1.74 8.66 3.03
CA ALA A 62 -1.55 7.42 3.76
C ALA A 62 -1.01 7.69 5.18
N ARG A 63 -1.69 7.17 6.21
CA ARG A 63 -1.28 7.30 7.62
C ARG A 63 -0.67 6.03 8.19
N VAL A 64 -1.02 4.88 7.63
CA VAL A 64 -0.39 3.58 7.92
C VAL A 64 0.14 3.01 6.62
N VAL A 65 1.37 2.49 6.67
CA VAL A 65 2.02 1.80 5.54
C VAL A 65 2.84 0.62 6.06
N ILE A 66 3.09 -0.33 5.17
CA ILE A 66 4.19 -1.29 5.32
C ILE A 66 5.34 -0.77 4.46
N GLU A 67 6.52 -0.57 5.03
CA GLU A 67 7.72 -0.15 4.31
C GLU A 67 8.75 -1.28 4.27
N THR A 68 9.42 -1.46 3.13
CA THR A 68 10.42 -2.52 2.95
C THR A 68 11.45 -2.09 1.91
N GLU A 69 12.67 -2.61 2.06
CA GLU A 69 13.71 -2.59 1.03
C GLU A 69 13.85 -3.96 0.33
N GLY A 70 13.12 -4.97 0.83
CA GLY A 70 13.09 -6.31 0.29
C GLY A 70 12.42 -6.39 -1.07
N GLU A 71 12.56 -7.56 -1.68
CA GLU A 71 11.84 -7.88 -2.90
C GLU A 71 10.34 -7.99 -2.61
N VAL A 72 9.52 -7.66 -3.60
CA VAL A 72 8.06 -7.66 -3.48
C VAL A 72 7.51 -8.37 -4.71
N VAL A 73 6.72 -9.43 -4.49
CA VAL A 73 6.10 -10.23 -5.56
C VAL A 73 4.62 -9.91 -5.60
N ILE A 74 4.13 -9.46 -6.75
CA ILE A 74 2.71 -9.15 -6.94
C ILE A 74 1.98 -10.42 -7.34
N ILE A 75 1.02 -10.85 -6.52
CA ILE A 75 0.18 -12.01 -6.77
C ILE A 75 -1.18 -11.49 -7.28
N LYS A 76 -1.67 -12.08 -8.37
CA LYS A 76 -2.87 -11.60 -9.09
C LYS A 76 -4.14 -11.92 -8.32
#